data_AF-A0A644U0X4-F1
#
_entry.id   AF-A0A644U0X4-F1
#
_cell.length_a   1.000
_cell.length_b   1.000
_cell.length_c   1.000
_cell.angle_alpha   90.00
_cell.angle_beta   90.00
_cell.angle_gamma   90.00
#
_symmetry.space_group_name_H-M   'P 1'
#
loop_
_entity.id
_entity.type
_entity.pdbx_description
1 polymer ?
#
loop_
_entity_poly.entity_id
_entity_poly.type
_entity_poly.pdbx_seq_one_letter_code
_entity_poly.pdbx_strand_id
1 'polypeptide(L)' 'MAGSIIRMVPIDKMVDDIRYKGQILARTNKVDSAISSSGIVGFAAGVVIALVLILVPVLILLGGV' A
#
# COMPACT_ATOMS: atom_id res chain seq x y z
N MET A 1 -11.78 45.27 -17.04
CA MET A 1 -11.00 44.46 -16.09
C MET A 1 -11.86 43.46 -15.27
N ALA A 2 -13.13 43.20 -15.61
CA ALA A 2 -13.99 42.26 -14.87
C ALA A 2 -13.95 40.80 -15.42
N GLY A 3 -13.67 40.62 -16.72
CA GLY A 3 -13.72 39.29 -17.37
C GLY A 3 -12.64 38.29 -16.91
N SER A 4 -11.50 38.78 -16.39
CA SER A 4 -10.44 37.93 -15.82
C SER A 4 -10.86 37.33 -14.47
N ILE A 5 -11.58 38.09 -13.64
CA ILE A 5 -12.03 37.66 -12.31
C ILE A 5 -13.12 36.60 -12.43
N ILE A 6 -14.05 36.75 -13.40
CA ILE A 6 -15.13 35.77 -13.64
C ILE A 6 -14.56 34.44 -14.13
N ARG A 7 -13.46 34.43 -14.90
CA ARG A 7 -12.75 33.20 -15.29
C ARG A 7 -11.95 32.56 -14.15
N MET A 8 -11.45 33.36 -13.21
CA MET A 8 -10.67 32.85 -12.07
C MET A 8 -11.54 31.99 -11.14
N VAL A 9 -12.80 32.37 -10.90
CA VAL A 9 -13.68 31.69 -9.94
C VAL A 9 -13.94 30.20 -10.28
N PRO A 10 -14.26 29.81 -11.53
CA PRO A 10 -14.36 28.40 -11.89
C PRO A 10 -13.01 27.67 -11.83
N ILE A 11 -11.92 28.35 -12.24
CA ILE A 11 -10.58 27.77 -12.25
C ILE A 11 -10.13 27.47 -10.82
N ASP A 12 -10.31 28.39 -9.87
CA ASP A 12 -9.97 28.20 -8.47
C ASP A 12 -10.74 27.01 -7.87
N LYS A 13 -12.04 26.88 -8.19
CA LYS A 13 -12.82 25.72 -7.76
C LYS A 13 -12.31 24.40 -8.33
N MET A 14 -11.90 24.38 -9.60
CA MET A 14 -11.30 23.18 -10.20
C MET A 14 -9.95 22.85 -9.57
N VAL A 15 -9.12 23.85 -9.28
CA VAL A 15 -7.82 23.68 -8.63
C VAL A 15 -7.98 23.16 -7.20
N ASP A 16 -8.97 23.66 -6.45
CA ASP A 16 -9.25 23.18 -5.10
C ASP A 16 -9.75 21.73 -5.08
N ASP A 17 -10.61 21.33 -6.02
CA ASP A 17 -11.05 19.94 -6.17
C ASP A 17 -9.88 19.01 -6.56
N ILE A 18 -9.01 19.45 -7.48
CA ILE A 18 -7.78 18.72 -7.85
C ILE A 18 -6.85 18.56 -6.64
N ARG A 19 -6.68 19.61 -5.82
CA ARG A 19 -5.86 19.55 -4.61
C ARG A 19 -6.44 18.56 -3.60
N TYR A 20 -7.75 18.61 -3.38
CA TYR A 20 -8.42 17.69 -2.46
C TYR A 20 -8.26 16.22 -2.92
N LYS A 21 -8.56 15.93 -4.19
CA LYS A 21 -8.39 14.60 -4.76
C LYS A 21 -6.92 14.15 -4.77
N GLY A 22 -6.00 15.05 -5.08
CA GLY A 22 -4.56 14.80 -5.09
C GLY A 22 -4.02 14.42 -3.71
N GLN A 23 -4.53 15.04 -2.63
CA GLN A 23 -4.18 14.65 -1.26
C GLN A 23 -4.68 13.24 -0.90
N ILE A 24 -5.90 12.90 -1.31
CA ILE A 24 -6.44 11.53 -1.12
C ILE A 24 -5.56 10.53 -1.89
N LEU A 25 -5.26 10.82 -3.15
CA LEU A 25 -4.41 9.98 -4.00
C LEU A 25 -3.02 9.79 -3.41
N ALA A 26 -2.40 10.84 -2.86
CA ALA A 26 -1.10 10.74 -2.22
C ALA A 26 -1.12 9.81 -0.99
N ARG A 27 -2.18 9.88 -0.17
CA ARG A 27 -2.35 8.98 0.99
C ARG A 27 -2.54 7.54 0.53
N THR A 28 -3.42 7.30 -0.42
CA THR A 28 -3.66 5.94 -0.96
C THR A 28 -2.40 5.39 -1.61
N ASN A 29 -1.66 6.18 -2.39
CA ASN A 29 -0.43 5.75 -3.05
C ASN A 29 0.67 5.39 -2.04
N LYS A 30 0.76 6.08 -0.90
CA LYS A 30 1.70 5.70 0.17
C LYS A 30 1.34 4.34 0.79
N VAL A 31 0.05 4.09 1.02
CA VAL A 31 -0.43 2.81 1.56
C VAL A 31 -0.25 1.69 0.54
N ASP A 32 -0.59 1.93 -0.72
CA ASP A 32 -0.46 0.96 -1.81
C ASP A 32 1.01 0.59 -2.07
N SER A 33 1.90 1.57 -2.04
CA SER A 33 3.36 1.36 -2.08
C SER A 33 3.85 0.55 -0.87
N ALA A 34 3.30 0.78 0.33
CA ALA A 34 3.65 0.02 1.52
C ALA A 34 3.18 -1.44 1.42
N ILE A 35 1.95 -1.67 0.95
CA ILE A 35 1.39 -3.02 0.77
C ILE A 35 2.16 -3.79 -0.30
N SER A 36 2.40 -3.17 -1.47
CA SER A 36 3.15 -3.80 -2.56
C SER A 36 4.58 -4.15 -2.15
N SER A 37 5.26 -3.28 -1.39
CA SER A 37 6.60 -3.59 -0.85
C SER A 37 6.60 -4.70 0.20
N SER A 38 5.51 -4.86 0.95
CA SER A 38 5.40 -5.85 2.03
C SER A 38 5.02 -7.25 1.53
N GLY A 39 4.51 -7.39 0.29
CA GLY A 39 4.03 -8.67 -0.25
C GLY A 39 5.10 -9.77 -0.28
N ILE A 40 6.32 -9.44 -0.74
CA ILE A 40 7.43 -10.42 -0.79
C ILE A 40 7.87 -10.83 0.61
N VAL A 41 7.95 -9.88 1.54
CA VAL A 41 8.36 -10.14 2.93
C VAL A 41 7.34 -11.03 3.64
N GLY A 42 6.05 -10.73 3.48
CA GLY A 42 4.96 -11.55 4.03
C GLY A 42 4.94 -12.97 3.47
N PHE A 43 5.17 -13.12 2.17
CA PHE A 43 5.26 -14.44 1.53
C PHE A 43 6.46 -15.25 2.06
N ALA A 44 7.66 -14.64 2.10
CA ALA A 44 8.86 -15.31 2.58
C ALA A 44 8.72 -15.75 4.06
N ALA A 45 8.18 -14.88 4.91
CA ALA A 45 7.90 -15.22 6.31
C ALA A 45 6.91 -16.39 6.44
N GLY A 46 5.83 -16.38 5.64
CA GLY A 46 4.85 -17.47 5.63
C GLY A 46 5.45 -18.81 5.21
N VAL A 47 6.30 -18.82 4.18
CA VAL A 47 7.00 -20.03 3.73
C VAL A 47 7.91 -20.58 4.82
N VAL A 48 8.71 -19.73 5.48
CA VAL A 48 9.60 -20.17 6.57
C VAL A 48 8.79 -20.76 7.73
N ILE A 49 7.72 -20.10 8.15
CA ILE A 49 6.86 -20.60 9.23
C ILE A 49 6.25 -21.95 8.85
N ALA A 50 5.74 -22.10 7.63
CA ALA A 50 5.17 -23.35 7.14
C ALA A 50 6.22 -24.48 7.13
N LEU A 51 7.43 -24.19 6.65
CA LEU A 51 8.53 -25.16 6.64
C LEU A 51 8.93 -25.57 8.05
N VAL A 52 9.02 -24.63 9.00
CA VAL A 52 9.31 -24.95 10.40
C VAL A 52 8.22 -25.84 11.00
N LEU A 53 6.95 -25.50 10.80
CA LEU A 53 5.82 -26.28 11.32
C LEU A 53 5.71 -27.68 10.71
N ILE A 54 6.24 -27.91 9.51
CA ILE A 54 6.28 -29.24 8.88
C ILE A 54 7.55 -30.01 9.27
N LEU A 55 8.71 -29.39 9.10
CA LEU A 55 10.01 -30.05 9.26
C LEU A 55 10.34 -30.35 10.72
N VAL A 56 9.99 -29.47 11.67
CA VAL A 56 10.25 -29.71 13.09
C VAL A 56 9.56 -30.99 13.60
N PRO A 57 8.24 -31.18 13.43
CA PRO A 57 7.60 -32.43 13.86
C PRO A 57 8.05 -33.64 13.05
N VAL A 58 8.37 -33.49 11.76
CA VAL A 58 8.93 -34.62 10.99
C VAL A 58 10.29 -35.06 11.56
N LEU A 59 11.18 -34.12 11.89
CA LEU A 59 12.49 -34.44 12.45
C LEU A 59 12.40 -35.00 13.87
N ILE A 60 11.48 -34.47 14.70
CA ILE A 60 11.30 -34.92 16.09
C ILE A 60 10.52 -36.24 16.18
N LEU A 61 9.45 -36.42 15.39
CA LEU A 61 8.54 -37.57 15.54
C LEU A 61 8.87 -38.73 14.60
N LEU A 62 9.44 -38.49 13.41
CA LEU A 62 9.76 -39.52 12.42
C LEU A 62 11.27 -39.76 12.26
N GLY A 63 12.11 -38.77 12.55
CA GLY A 63 13.57 -38.80 12.33
C GLY A 63 14.41 -39.36 13.49
N GLY A 64 13.86 -39.47 14.70
CA GLY A 64 14.52 -40.11 15.85
C GLY A 64 15.78 -39.39 16.36
N VAL A 65 15.67 -38.13 16.76
CA VAL A 65 16.56 -37.51 17.76
C VAL A 65 15.82 -37.38 19.07
#